data_AF-A0A836I4C1-F1
#
_entry.id   AF-A0A836I4C1-F1
#
_cell.length_a   1.000
_cell.length_b   1.000
_cell.length_c   1.000
_cell.angle_alpha   90.00
_cell.angle_beta   90.00
_cell.angle_gamma   90.00
#
_symmetry.space_group_name_H-M   'P 1'
#
loop_
_entity.id
_entity.type
_entity.pdbx_description
1 polymer ?
#
loop_
_entity_poly.entity_id
_entity_poly.type
_entity_poly.pdbx_seq_one_letter_code
_entity_poly.pdbx_strand_id
1 'polypeptide(L)'
;MPFRIEKQSPRNSSFAAPGESYLILASSASLRKHLTDSYWCEAMEQVCFGKLEGVAVRYTGDNLVMVQFRPTSLSPAGYRYPLFMSIPIEFLVPVAESIFNVPVTSDMQGSFGTVTTSSVHSRSSSEDRSSHAAALPRLCVVCGRYNLPGMVRRLHGWKCKECKGTKSDNRLRLEAEKLRKRLRAHA
;
A
#
# COMPACT_ATOMS: atom_id res chain seq x y z
N MET A 1 35.84 18.38 -0.30
CA MET A 1 34.51 18.12 -0.88
C MET A 1 33.66 17.43 0.19
N PRO A 2 32.81 18.14 0.95
CA PRO A 2 31.99 17.49 1.97
C PRO A 2 30.83 16.74 1.30
N PHE A 3 30.68 15.46 1.65
CA PHE A 3 29.56 14.63 1.23
C PHE A 3 28.28 15.20 1.82
N ARG A 4 27.40 15.69 0.94
CA ARG A 4 26.06 16.16 1.30
C ARG A 4 25.21 14.91 1.54
N ILE A 5 25.06 14.52 2.80
CA ILE A 5 24.10 13.48 3.20
C ILE A 5 22.72 14.11 3.03
N GLU A 6 22.05 13.77 1.92
CA GLU A 6 20.64 14.10 1.73
C GLU A 6 19.84 13.48 2.88
N LYS A 7 19.30 14.36 3.71
CA LYS A 7 18.40 14.01 4.81
C LYS A 7 17.15 13.37 4.19
N GLN A 8 17.11 12.04 4.18
CA GLN A 8 15.95 11.30 3.75
C GLN A 8 14.74 11.77 4.57
N SER A 9 13.68 12.19 3.87
CA SER A 9 12.38 12.51 4.46
C SER A 9 11.93 11.35 5.34
N PRO A 10 11.31 11.60 6.51
CA PRO A 10 10.71 10.54 7.32
C PRO A 10 9.69 9.81 6.45
N ARG A 11 9.98 8.55 6.12
CA ARG A 11 9.13 7.71 5.26
C ARG A 11 8.22 6.93 6.18
N ASN A 12 6.94 7.31 6.19
CA ASN A 12 5.89 6.58 6.87
C ASN A 12 5.74 5.20 6.21
N SER A 13 6.37 4.19 6.80
CA SER A 13 6.31 2.81 6.35
C SER A 13 4.93 2.25 6.66
N SER A 14 4.06 2.18 5.65
CA SER A 14 3.00 1.18 5.63
C SER A 14 3.70 -0.19 5.67
N PHE A 15 3.92 -0.76 6.86
CA PHE A 15 4.65 -2.02 6.98
C PHE A 15 3.80 -3.14 6.37
N ALA A 16 4.39 -3.93 5.47
CA ALA A 16 3.74 -5.08 4.88
C ALA A 16 4.25 -6.33 5.61
N ALA A 17 3.42 -6.95 6.44
CA ALA A 17 3.88 -8.10 7.20
C ALA A 17 3.98 -9.34 6.28
N PRO A 18 5.10 -10.08 6.32
CA PRO A 18 5.18 -11.38 5.67
C PRO A 18 4.06 -12.32 6.12
N GLY A 19 3.49 -13.07 5.17
CA GLY A 19 2.35 -13.96 5.38
C GLY A 19 0.99 -13.29 5.17
N GLU A 20 0.90 -11.97 5.14
CA GLU A 20 -0.35 -11.27 4.88
C GLU A 20 -0.69 -11.18 3.38
N SER A 21 -1.99 -11.10 3.10
CA SER A 21 -2.53 -11.00 1.74
C SER A 21 -2.74 -9.54 1.34
N TYR A 22 -2.33 -9.23 0.11
CA TYR A 22 -2.42 -7.92 -0.51
C TYR A 22 -3.00 -8.02 -1.93
N LEU A 23 -3.75 -6.99 -2.32
CA LEU A 23 -4.17 -6.74 -3.69
C LEU A 23 -3.31 -5.67 -4.33
N ILE A 24 -3.14 -5.76 -5.64
CA ILE A 24 -2.61 -4.66 -6.43
C ILE A 24 -3.75 -4.02 -7.22
N LEU A 25 -4.01 -2.75 -6.96
CA LEU A 25 -5.00 -1.96 -7.68
C LEU A 25 -4.31 -0.87 -8.48
N ALA A 26 -3.52 -1.26 -9.48
CA ALA A 26 -2.68 -0.34 -10.25
C ALA A 26 -3.02 -0.37 -11.74
N SER A 27 -2.73 0.71 -12.46
CA SER A 27 -2.69 0.63 -13.92
C SER A 27 -1.42 -0.10 -14.35
N SER A 28 -1.50 -0.88 -15.44
CA SER A 28 -0.36 -1.59 -16.01
C SER A 28 0.82 -0.63 -16.26
N ALA A 29 0.54 0.51 -16.88
CA ALA A 29 1.52 1.56 -17.16
C ALA A 29 2.19 2.12 -15.90
N SER A 30 1.49 2.19 -14.77
CA SER A 30 2.09 2.64 -13.51
C SER A 30 3.02 1.59 -12.91
N LEU A 31 2.60 0.33 -12.90
CA LEU A 31 3.39 -0.75 -12.28
C LEU A 31 4.60 -1.13 -13.13
N ARG A 32 4.51 -1.07 -14.46
CA ARG A 32 5.62 -1.26 -15.41
C ARG A 32 6.79 -0.29 -15.23
N LYS A 33 6.58 0.86 -14.59
CA LYS A 33 7.69 1.77 -14.23
C LYS A 33 8.61 1.19 -13.15
N HIS A 34 8.14 0.15 -12.44
CA HIS A 34 8.83 -0.44 -11.30
C HIS A 34 9.19 -1.92 -11.52
N LEU A 35 8.56 -2.58 -12.49
CA LEU A 35 8.79 -3.98 -12.84
C LEU A 35 9.38 -4.08 -14.24
N THR A 36 10.31 -5.01 -14.45
CA THR A 36 10.83 -5.33 -15.78
C THR A 36 9.75 -5.99 -16.64
N ASP A 37 9.80 -5.78 -17.95
CA ASP A 37 8.82 -6.33 -18.90
C ASP A 37 8.80 -7.87 -18.90
N SER A 38 9.86 -8.53 -18.43
CA SER A 38 9.92 -9.99 -18.25
C SER A 38 8.84 -10.56 -17.32
N TYR A 39 8.30 -9.74 -16.40
CA TYR A 39 7.21 -10.15 -15.52
C TYR A 39 5.83 -10.04 -16.19
N TRP A 40 5.73 -9.40 -17.35
CA TRP A 40 4.45 -9.06 -17.98
C TRP A 40 3.85 -10.21 -18.78
N CYS A 41 3.30 -11.18 -18.06
CA CYS A 41 2.49 -12.27 -18.62
C CYS A 41 0.98 -11.94 -18.60
N GLU A 42 0.15 -12.79 -19.21
CA GLU A 42 -1.32 -12.64 -19.24
C GLU A 42 -1.94 -12.50 -17.84
N ALA A 43 -1.37 -13.18 -16.84
CA ALA A 43 -1.85 -13.10 -15.46
C ALA A 43 -1.58 -11.73 -14.79
N MET A 44 -0.67 -10.91 -15.33
CA MET A 44 -0.39 -9.58 -14.75
C MET A 44 -1.55 -8.61 -14.87
N GLU A 45 -2.42 -8.78 -15.86
CA GLU A 45 -3.67 -8.03 -15.89
C GLU A 45 -4.54 -8.40 -14.69
N GLN A 46 -4.65 -9.68 -14.36
CA GLN A 46 -5.42 -10.10 -13.19
C GLN A 46 -4.80 -9.56 -11.89
N VAL A 47 -3.47 -9.53 -11.78
CA VAL A 47 -2.75 -8.90 -10.67
C VAL A 47 -3.10 -7.40 -10.58
N CYS A 48 -2.93 -6.63 -11.66
CA CYS A 48 -3.17 -5.18 -11.68
C CYS A 48 -4.63 -4.78 -11.42
N PHE A 49 -5.57 -5.68 -11.67
CA PHE A 49 -7.00 -5.47 -11.44
C PHE A 49 -7.44 -5.93 -10.05
N GLY A 50 -6.52 -6.40 -9.20
CA GLY A 50 -6.85 -6.92 -7.88
C GLY A 50 -7.72 -8.18 -7.94
N LYS A 51 -7.62 -8.95 -9.03
CA LYS A 51 -8.32 -10.24 -9.16
C LYS A 51 -7.52 -11.39 -8.55
N LEU A 52 -6.20 -11.21 -8.42
CA LEU A 52 -5.32 -12.16 -7.74
C LEU A 52 -4.84 -11.55 -6.43
N GLU A 53 -5.07 -12.29 -5.35
CA GLU A 53 -4.47 -12.00 -4.06
C GLU A 53 -3.02 -12.48 -4.06
N GLY A 54 -2.14 -11.62 -3.58
CA GLY A 54 -0.72 -11.90 -3.41
C GLY A 54 -0.37 -12.01 -1.94
N VAL A 55 0.40 -13.02 -1.58
CA VAL A 55 0.93 -13.16 -0.20
C VAL A 55 2.31 -12.52 -0.13
N ALA A 56 2.51 -11.60 0.80
CA ALA A 56 3.83 -11.04 1.06
C ALA A 56 4.76 -12.12 1.61
N VAL A 57 5.91 -12.35 0.97
CA VAL A 57 6.86 -13.40 1.36
C VAL A 57 7.98 -12.83 2.20
N ARG A 58 8.60 -11.73 1.74
CA ARG A 58 9.73 -11.07 2.39
C ARG A 58 9.98 -9.69 1.79
N TYR A 59 10.74 -8.87 2.50
CA TYR A 59 11.31 -7.64 1.95
C TYR A 59 12.53 -7.96 1.08
N THR A 60 12.66 -7.25 -0.04
CA THR A 60 13.79 -7.43 -0.99
C THR A 60 14.57 -6.14 -1.24
N GLY A 61 14.15 -5.02 -0.64
CA GLY A 61 14.86 -3.74 -0.68
C GLY A 61 14.10 -2.66 0.08
N ASP A 62 14.60 -1.43 0.02
CA ASP A 62 14.20 -0.31 0.90
C ASP A 62 12.71 0.07 0.85
N ASN A 63 11.95 -0.38 -0.14
CA ASN A 63 10.48 -0.27 -0.20
C ASN A 63 9.88 -1.36 -1.10
N LEU A 64 10.56 -2.49 -1.25
CA LEU A 64 10.17 -3.57 -2.15
C LEU A 64 9.82 -4.81 -1.34
N VAL A 65 8.68 -5.39 -1.64
CA VAL A 65 8.19 -6.61 -1.02
C VAL A 65 8.06 -7.67 -2.10
N MET A 66 8.69 -8.82 -1.90
CA MET A 66 8.45 -9.99 -2.72
C MET A 66 7.06 -10.53 -2.40
N VAL A 67 6.20 -10.55 -3.42
CA VAL A 67 4.84 -11.07 -3.30
C VAL A 67 4.67 -12.28 -4.21
N GLN A 68 4.01 -13.30 -3.67
CA GLN A 68 3.63 -14.50 -4.40
C GLN A 68 2.17 -14.43 -4.81
N PHE A 69 1.89 -14.40 -6.11
CA PHE A 69 0.54 -14.54 -6.66
C PHE A 69 0.31 -15.97 -7.14
N ARG A 70 -0.88 -16.51 -6.89
CA ARG A 70 -1.29 -17.81 -7.43
C ARG A 70 -2.33 -17.59 -8.53
N PRO A 71 -1.98 -17.78 -9.82
CA PRO A 71 -2.96 -17.67 -10.90
C PRO A 71 -4.13 -18.63 -10.72
N THR A 72 -5.32 -18.20 -11.11
CA THR A 72 -6.55 -19.02 -11.05
C THR A 72 -6.69 -19.91 -12.29
N SER A 73 -6.24 -19.44 -13.46
CA SER A 73 -6.19 -20.21 -14.70
C SER A 73 -5.06 -21.23 -14.70
N LEU A 74 -5.28 -22.35 -15.39
CA LEU A 74 -4.24 -23.35 -15.66
C LEU A 74 -3.37 -22.86 -16.83
N SER A 75 -2.08 -23.13 -16.77
CA SER A 75 -1.20 -23.03 -17.94
C SER A 75 -1.59 -24.07 -19.00
N PRO A 76 -1.10 -23.96 -20.25
CA PRO A 76 -1.33 -24.97 -21.29
C PRO A 76 -0.91 -26.39 -20.88
N ALA A 77 0.07 -26.52 -19.97
CA ALA A 77 0.53 -27.79 -19.42
C ALA A 77 -0.33 -28.32 -18.25
N GLY A 78 -1.41 -27.63 -17.89
CA GLY A 78 -2.31 -28.03 -16.80
C GLY A 78 -1.85 -27.63 -15.39
N TYR A 79 -0.74 -26.90 -15.26
CA TYR A 79 -0.18 -26.49 -13.96
C TYR A 79 -0.47 -25.03 -13.63
N ARG A 80 -0.52 -24.69 -12.32
CA ARG A 80 -0.55 -23.31 -11.81
C ARG A 80 0.83 -22.94 -11.29
N TYR A 81 1.57 -22.15 -12.05
CA TYR A 81 2.86 -21.64 -11.61
C TYR A 81 2.67 -20.35 -10.81
N PRO A 82 3.09 -20.30 -9.53
CA PRO A 82 3.04 -19.07 -8.77
C PRO A 82 3.95 -18.01 -9.39
N LEU A 83 3.48 -16.77 -9.40
CA LEU A 83 4.26 -15.62 -9.86
C LEU A 83 4.91 -14.97 -8.64
N PHE A 84 6.22 -14.79 -8.70
CA PHE A 84 6.98 -14.07 -7.69
C PHE A 84 7.48 -12.76 -8.27
N MET A 85 7.23 -11.66 -7.58
CA MET A 85 7.69 -10.34 -8.04
C MET A 85 7.93 -9.40 -6.85
N SER A 86 8.93 -8.53 -6.98
CA SER A 86 9.21 -7.48 -5.99
C SER A 86 8.40 -6.23 -6.32
N ILE A 87 7.37 -5.96 -5.52
CA ILE A 87 6.45 -4.84 -5.74
C ILE A 87 6.74 -3.71 -4.75
N PRO A 88 6.69 -2.44 -5.18
CA PRO A 88 6.80 -1.34 -4.25
C PRO A 88 5.65 -1.34 -3.26
N ILE A 89 5.98 -1.14 -1.98
CA ILE A 89 5.02 -1.17 -0.85
C ILE A 89 3.84 -0.22 -1.05
N GLU A 90 4.06 0.86 -1.80
CA GLU A 90 3.06 1.84 -2.19
C GLU A 90 1.95 1.27 -3.08
N PHE A 91 2.12 0.10 -3.70
CA PHE A 91 1.08 -0.55 -4.51
C PHE A 91 0.36 -1.68 -3.79
N LEU A 92 0.76 -1.98 -2.54
CA LEU A 92 0.15 -3.04 -1.75
C LEU A 92 -1.09 -2.51 -1.02
N VAL A 93 -2.24 -3.05 -1.40
CA VAL A 93 -3.52 -2.76 -0.73
C VAL A 93 -3.86 -3.96 0.16
N PRO A 94 -3.89 -3.82 1.50
CA PRO A 94 -4.14 -4.95 2.38
C PRO A 94 -5.54 -5.55 2.14
N VAL A 95 -5.61 -6.88 2.20
CA VAL A 95 -6.89 -7.63 2.16
C VAL A 95 -7.43 -7.82 3.57
N ALA A 96 -6.54 -8.12 4.53
CA ALA A 96 -6.93 -8.44 5.88
C ALA A 96 -7.51 -7.21 6.61
N GLU A 97 -8.70 -7.40 7.16
CA GLU A 97 -9.51 -6.36 7.81
C GLU A 97 -8.86 -5.82 9.09
N SER A 98 -7.98 -6.59 9.73
CA SER A 98 -7.27 -6.22 10.96
C SER A 98 -6.20 -5.13 10.77
N ILE A 99 -5.68 -4.95 9.56
CA ILE A 99 -4.58 -4.01 9.26
C ILE A 99 -5.10 -2.55 9.19
N PHE A 100 -6.41 -2.37 8.97
CA PHE A 100 -7.01 -1.04 8.85
C PHE A 100 -7.15 -0.30 10.20
N ASN A 101 -6.91 -1.00 11.31
CA ASN A 101 -6.93 -0.43 12.66
C ASN A 101 -5.55 0.04 13.15
N VAL A 102 -4.48 -0.12 12.35
CA VAL A 102 -3.15 0.33 12.77
C VAL A 102 -3.06 1.86 12.64
N PRO A 103 -2.94 2.61 13.75
CA PRO A 103 -2.73 4.05 13.67
C PRO A 103 -1.39 4.33 12.98
N VAL A 104 -1.38 5.29 12.05
CA VAL A 104 -0.18 5.80 11.35
C VAL A 104 0.64 6.68 12.28
N THR A 105 0.93 6.19 13.49
CA THR A 105 1.88 6.75 14.44
C THR A 105 2.39 5.59 15.30
N SER A 106 3.50 4.98 14.89
CA SER A 106 4.41 4.35 15.83
C SER A 106 5.75 4.25 15.13
N ASP A 107 6.61 5.21 15.44
CA ASP A 107 8.04 4.97 15.45
C ASP A 107 8.27 3.73 16.33
N MET A 108 8.26 2.53 15.75
CA MET A 108 8.68 1.32 16.46
C MET A 108 10.19 1.35 16.54
N GLN A 109 10.68 2.17 17.47
CA GLN A 109 12.00 2.06 18.03
C GLN A 109 12.04 0.70 18.74
N GLY A 110 12.90 -0.19 18.25
CA GLY A 110 13.01 -1.55 18.74
C GLY A 110 13.28 -1.63 20.23
N SER A 111 12.65 -2.57 20.92
CA SER A 111 13.17 -3.15 22.15
C SER A 111 12.44 -4.44 22.48
N PHE A 112 13.17 -5.55 22.39
CA PHE A 112 12.93 -6.69 23.24
C PHE A 112 13.22 -6.25 24.68
N GLY A 113 12.22 -6.26 25.57
CA GLY A 113 12.44 -5.88 26.98
C GLY A 113 11.17 -5.71 27.80
N THR A 114 10.82 -6.76 28.54
CA THR A 114 10.26 -6.79 29.91
C THR A 114 9.49 -5.58 30.49
N VAL A 115 8.26 -5.88 30.92
CA VAL A 115 7.50 -5.37 32.09
C VAL A 115 8.21 -4.33 32.97
N THR A 116 7.62 -3.12 33.11
CA THR A 116 7.25 -2.49 34.40
C THR A 116 6.57 -1.13 34.20
N THR A 117 5.92 -0.71 35.27
CA THR A 117 4.90 0.31 35.46
C THR A 117 5.33 1.78 35.31
N SER A 118 4.32 2.61 35.00
CA SER A 118 4.15 4.05 35.30
C SER A 118 5.09 5.08 34.65
N SER A 119 4.52 6.05 33.93
CA SER A 119 4.22 7.38 34.50
C SER A 119 3.74 8.37 33.43
N VAL A 120 2.70 9.10 33.81
CA VAL A 120 2.09 10.24 33.13
C VAL A 120 3.09 11.39 33.06
N HIS A 121 3.21 12.09 31.92
CA HIS A 121 3.50 13.53 31.86
C HIS A 121 2.90 14.12 30.58
N SER A 122 1.95 15.04 30.75
CA SER A 122 1.32 15.83 29.69
C SER A 122 2.08 17.14 29.50
N ARG A 123 2.38 17.55 28.26
CA ARG A 123 2.46 18.98 27.90
C ARG A 123 1.90 19.22 26.49
N SER A 124 0.99 20.18 26.48
CA SER A 124 0.22 20.73 25.37
C SER A 124 1.07 21.53 24.39
N SER A 125 0.82 21.36 23.09
CA SER A 125 0.87 22.44 22.12
C SER A 125 -0.16 22.18 21.01
N SER A 126 -1.09 23.11 20.92
CA SER A 126 -2.22 23.21 19.99
C SER A 126 -1.82 23.24 18.51
N GLU A 127 -2.78 22.82 17.67
CA GLU A 127 -2.85 22.89 16.20
C GLU A 127 -2.48 21.60 15.43
N ASP A 128 -3.41 20.63 15.43
CA ASP A 128 -4.03 20.19 14.16
C ASP A 128 -5.26 19.32 14.48
N ARG A 129 -6.43 19.98 14.55
CA ARG A 129 -7.72 19.28 14.62
C ARG A 129 -8.10 18.75 13.24
N SER A 130 -7.40 17.70 12.81
CA SER A 130 -7.92 16.74 11.84
C SER A 130 -8.37 15.52 12.63
N SER A 131 -9.65 15.52 12.98
CA SER A 131 -10.40 14.41 13.57
C SER A 131 -9.85 13.02 13.21
N HIS A 132 -9.40 12.30 14.24
CA HIS A 132 -9.10 10.87 14.25
C HIS A 132 -10.36 10.02 14.01
N ALA A 133 -11.05 10.26 12.91
CA ALA A 133 -11.98 9.31 12.34
C ALA A 133 -11.16 8.31 11.51
N ALA A 134 -11.37 7.00 11.71
CA ALA A 134 -10.77 5.90 10.96
C ALA A 134 -10.41 6.35 9.53
N ALA A 135 -9.12 6.55 9.28
CA ALA A 135 -8.66 7.28 8.11
C ALA A 135 -9.04 6.50 6.85
N LEU A 136 -10.06 6.99 6.12
CA LEU A 136 -10.55 6.38 4.89
C LEU A 136 -9.39 6.04 3.95
N PRO A 137 -9.44 4.90 3.24
CA PRO A 137 -8.33 4.39 2.46
C PRO A 137 -7.94 5.42 1.40
N ARG A 138 -6.66 5.80 1.40
CA ARG A 138 -6.08 6.77 0.46
C ARG A 138 -5.52 6.04 -0.75
N LEU A 139 -6.40 5.55 -1.62
CA LEU A 139 -6.03 4.97 -2.92
C LEU A 139 -6.01 6.05 -4.00
N CYS A 140 -4.90 6.18 -4.73
CA CYS A 140 -4.83 7.11 -5.86
C CYS A 140 -5.66 6.59 -7.04
N VAL A 141 -6.69 7.34 -7.44
CA VAL A 141 -7.61 6.98 -8.54
C VAL A 141 -7.02 7.14 -9.95
N VAL A 142 -5.69 7.14 -10.08
CA VAL A 142 -4.97 7.27 -11.36
C VAL A 142 -3.91 6.19 -11.48
N CYS A 143 -2.96 6.15 -10.53
CA CYS A 143 -1.84 5.21 -10.57
C CYS A 143 -2.06 3.98 -9.68
N GLY A 144 -2.97 4.04 -8.71
CA GLY A 144 -3.23 2.92 -7.82
C GLY A 144 -2.34 2.83 -6.58
N ARG A 145 -1.45 3.81 -6.38
CA ARG A 145 -0.67 3.87 -5.14
C ARG A 145 -1.58 4.05 -3.93
N TYR A 146 -1.22 3.46 -2.81
CA TYR A 146 -2.00 3.34 -1.60
C TYR A 146 -1.28 4.04 -0.44
N ASN A 147 -2.06 4.77 0.35
CA ASN A 147 -1.67 5.41 1.60
C ASN A 147 -0.42 6.30 1.57
N LEU A 148 -0.20 7.01 0.46
CA LEU A 148 0.94 7.91 0.34
C LEU A 148 0.79 9.20 1.17
N PRO A 149 1.89 9.69 1.74
CA PRO A 149 1.90 11.01 2.38
C PRO A 149 1.68 12.11 1.35
N GLY A 150 0.86 13.10 1.72
CA GLY A 150 0.57 14.25 0.87
C GLY A 150 -0.35 13.94 -0.33
N MET A 151 -1.10 12.84 -0.30
CA MET A 151 -2.24 12.68 -1.21
C MET A 151 -3.28 13.77 -0.97
N VAL A 152 -3.91 14.23 -2.04
CA VAL A 152 -4.93 15.28 -1.99
C VAL A 152 -6.27 14.73 -2.46
N ARG A 153 -7.32 14.97 -1.67
CA ARG A 153 -8.70 14.61 -2.03
C ARG A 153 -9.24 15.58 -3.07
N ARG A 154 -9.76 15.05 -4.18
CA ARG A 154 -10.46 15.78 -5.25
C ARG A 154 -11.88 15.22 -5.40
N LEU A 155 -12.67 15.84 -6.28
CA LEU A 155 -14.06 15.46 -6.57
C LEU A 155 -14.24 13.95 -6.81
N HIS A 156 -13.30 13.34 -7.53
CA HIS A 156 -13.39 11.94 -7.96
C HIS A 156 -12.56 10.97 -7.11
N GLY A 157 -11.95 11.41 -6.01
CA GLY A 157 -11.13 10.55 -5.14
C GLY A 157 -9.77 11.16 -4.79
N TRP A 158 -8.90 10.34 -4.20
CA TRP A 158 -7.55 10.76 -3.81
C TRP A 158 -6.60 10.72 -5.00
N LYS A 159 -5.67 11.69 -5.06
CA LYS A 159 -4.59 11.72 -6.05
C LYS A 159 -3.25 11.94 -5.36
N CYS A 160 -2.23 11.20 -5.78
CA CYS A 160 -0.85 11.46 -5.37
C CYS A 160 -0.29 12.71 -6.05
N LYS A 161 0.86 13.19 -5.58
CA LYS A 161 1.53 14.40 -6.10
C LYS A 161 1.81 14.30 -7.60
N GLU A 162 2.24 13.12 -8.07
CA GLU A 162 2.58 12.84 -9.48
C GLU A 162 1.34 12.79 -10.40
N CYS A 163 0.16 12.49 -9.86
CA CYS A 163 -1.08 12.36 -10.65
C CYS A 163 -2.00 13.58 -10.53
N LYS A 164 -1.51 14.70 -10.02
CA LYS A 164 -2.28 15.94 -10.00
C LYS A 164 -2.43 16.44 -11.44
N GLY A 165 -3.66 16.76 -11.86
CA GLY A 165 -3.95 17.24 -13.22
C GLY A 165 -4.24 16.13 -14.24
N THR A 166 -3.99 14.86 -13.93
CA THR A 166 -4.31 13.75 -14.84
C THR A 166 -5.75 13.27 -14.66
N LYS A 167 -6.38 12.76 -15.73
CA LYS A 167 -7.73 12.20 -15.67
C LYS A 167 -7.73 10.95 -14.78
N SER A 168 -8.76 10.83 -13.93
CA SER A 168 -8.95 9.65 -13.08
C SER A 168 -9.34 8.42 -13.91
N ASP A 169 -8.83 7.26 -13.54
CA ASP A 169 -9.26 5.96 -14.04
C ASP A 169 -10.59 5.57 -13.37
N ASN A 170 -11.62 5.31 -14.17
CA ASN A 170 -12.95 4.98 -13.68
C ASN A 170 -12.96 3.67 -12.87
N ARG A 171 -12.12 2.69 -13.24
CA ARG A 171 -11.97 1.43 -12.52
C ARG A 171 -11.43 1.69 -11.11
N LEU A 172 -10.36 2.47 -10.99
CA LEU A 172 -9.75 2.79 -9.69
C LEU A 172 -10.68 3.62 -8.81
N ARG A 173 -11.57 4.43 -9.39
CA ARG A 173 -12.62 5.13 -8.63
C ARG A 173 -13.59 4.14 -7.98
N LEU A 174 -14.09 3.19 -8.76
CA LEU A 174 -15.00 2.15 -8.27
C LEU A 174 -14.32 1.30 -7.19
N GLU A 175 -13.06 0.91 -7.38
CA GLU A 175 -12.32 0.16 -6.37
C GLU A 175 -12.05 0.98 -5.10
N ALA A 176 -11.73 2.28 -5.22
CA ALA A 176 -11.61 3.16 -4.06
C ALA A 176 -12.93 3.28 -3.27
N GLU A 177 -14.08 3.30 -3.96
CA GLU A 177 -15.40 3.28 -3.32
C GLU A 177 -15.70 1.95 -2.65
N LYS A 178 -15.38 0.81 -3.29
CA LYS A 178 -15.51 -0.52 -2.69
C LYS A 178 -14.67 -0.65 -1.43
N LEU A 179 -13.41 -0.22 -1.47
CA LEU A 179 -12.53 -0.21 -0.28
C LEU A 179 -13.12 0.64 0.84
N ARG A 180 -13.63 1.84 0.53
CA ARG A 180 -14.30 2.68 1.54
C ARG A 180 -15.53 2.02 2.14
N LYS A 181 -16.34 1.33 1.34
CA LYS A 181 -17.52 0.61 1.82
C LYS A 181 -17.12 -0.54 2.75
N ARG A 182 -16.11 -1.33 2.37
CA ARG A 182 -15.55 -2.38 3.23
C ARG A 182 -15.11 -1.80 4.57
N LEU A 183 -14.30 -0.75 4.59
CA LEU A 183 -13.83 -0.17 5.86
C LEU A 183 -14.94 0.42 6.73
N ARG A 184 -16.03 0.90 6.15
CA ARG A 184 -17.17 1.41 6.92
C ARG A 184 -18.06 0.31 7.49
N ALA A 185 -18.10 -0.86 6.87
CA ALA A 185 -18.90 -1.98 7.36
C ALA A 185 -18.30 -2.60 8.65
N HIS A 186 -17.03 -2.32 8.93
CA HIS A 186 -16.27 -2.89 10.04
C HIS A 186 -15.77 -1.83 11.05
N ALA A 187 -16.24 -0.58 10.92
CA ALA A 187 -15.97 0.51 11.87
C ALA A 187 -17.19 0.73 12.76
#